data_AF-A0A8E2FCM8-F1
#
_entry.id   AF-A0A8E2FCM8-F1
#
_cell.length_a   1.000
_cell.length_b   1.000
_cell.length_c   1.000
_cell.angle_alpha   90.00
_cell.angle_beta   90.00
_cell.angle_gamma   90.00
#
_symmetry.space_group_name_H-M   'P 1'
#
loop_
_entity.id
_entity.type
_entity.pdbx_description
1 polymer ?
#
loop_
_entity_poly.entity_id
_entity_poly.type
_entity_poly.pdbx_seq_one_letter_code
_entity_poly.pdbx_strand_id
1 'polypeptide(L)'
;MATTATDGAPQLSNYQPVCDIDQFTLFQIWKSSKTGILKQVSVNIAASVQTVPLTLDVFKFSSIQDLVSSAYKYTLLATALFNSTSLSYVFNTASLYPNATVSQGDYLGLSIAGSDFAPYCYLEYSVAGGNQILLQQGSGQNSLRGLTESASPVYARIGKGLKFFAVVEGSQDGIIGKNPGKHVKA
;
A
#
# COMPACT_ATOMS: atom_id res chain seq x y z
N MET A 1 -13.17 -7.38 8.51
CA MET A 1 -12.23 -8.47 8.14
C MET A 1 -12.33 -8.65 6.63
N ALA A 2 -11.24 -8.54 5.89
CA ALA A 2 -11.26 -8.64 4.43
C ALA A 2 -11.26 -10.12 4.01
N THR A 3 -12.43 -10.67 3.69
CA THR A 3 -12.58 -12.04 3.17
C THR A 3 -12.30 -12.15 1.66
N THR A 4 -11.88 -11.05 1.02
CA THR A 4 -11.70 -10.93 -0.44
C THR A 4 -10.39 -10.25 -0.86
N ALA A 5 -9.43 -10.12 0.06
CA ALA A 5 -8.12 -9.53 -0.27
C ALA A 5 -7.44 -10.34 -1.38
N THR A 6 -7.00 -9.65 -2.43
CA THR A 6 -6.24 -10.24 -3.55
C THR A 6 -4.76 -10.31 -3.22
N ASP A 7 -4.23 -9.23 -2.64
CA ASP A 7 -2.84 -9.13 -2.18
C ASP A 7 -2.82 -8.60 -0.74
N GLY A 8 -1.76 -8.89 0.00
CA GLY A 8 -1.58 -8.30 1.33
C GLY A 8 -0.84 -9.17 2.32
N ALA A 9 -0.89 -8.72 3.56
CA ALA A 9 -0.39 -9.44 4.71
C ALA A 9 -1.26 -10.67 5.01
N PRO A 10 -0.68 -11.76 5.52
CA PRO A 10 -1.43 -12.96 5.90
C PRO A 10 -2.45 -12.63 7.00
N GLN A 11 -3.68 -13.16 6.92
CA GLN A 11 -4.70 -12.87 7.92
C GLN A 11 -4.23 -13.18 9.36
N LEU A 12 -3.47 -14.27 9.51
CA LEU A 12 -2.91 -14.72 10.78
C LEU A 12 -1.38 -14.63 10.73
N SER A 13 -0.83 -13.79 11.61
CA SER A 13 0.60 -13.66 11.86
C SER A 13 0.82 -13.04 13.23
N ASN A 14 2.07 -13.07 13.72
CA ASN A 14 2.46 -12.36 14.92
C ASN A 14 2.64 -10.87 14.59
N TYR A 15 1.54 -10.11 14.70
CA TYR A 15 1.51 -8.68 14.45
C TYR A 15 1.99 -7.89 15.67
N GLN A 16 2.94 -7.00 15.47
CA GLN A 16 3.53 -6.16 16.51
C GLN A 16 3.20 -4.68 16.24
N PRO A 17 2.73 -3.94 17.25
CA PRO A 17 2.48 -2.51 17.10
C PRO A 17 3.79 -1.73 17.02
N VAL A 18 3.87 -0.79 16.08
CA VAL A 18 4.99 0.15 15.92
C VAL A 18 4.43 1.56 15.75
N CYS A 19 5.05 2.54 16.40
CA CYS A 19 4.56 3.91 16.52
C CYS A 19 5.68 4.91 16.24
N ASP A 20 6.13 4.97 14.98
CA ASP A 20 7.26 5.82 14.55
C ASP A 20 6.98 6.56 13.22
N ILE A 21 5.71 6.66 12.83
CA ILE A 21 5.26 7.33 11.60
C ILE A 21 5.56 8.85 11.62
N ASP A 22 5.70 9.45 12.81
CA ASP A 22 6.16 10.83 13.01
C ASP A 22 7.63 11.04 12.61
N GLN A 23 8.44 9.98 12.69
CA GLN A 23 9.85 10.00 12.35
C GLN A 23 10.11 9.50 10.92
N PHE A 24 9.27 8.58 10.44
CA PHE A 24 9.46 7.89 9.18
C PHE A 24 8.23 7.90 8.29
N THR A 25 8.43 8.24 7.01
CA THR A 25 7.51 7.80 5.96
C THR A 25 7.79 6.34 5.63
N LEU A 26 6.75 5.51 5.63
CA LEU A 26 6.86 4.09 5.34
C LEU A 26 6.38 3.80 3.93
N PHE A 27 7.05 2.89 3.23
CA PHE A 27 6.64 2.41 1.92
C PHE A 27 6.51 0.89 1.95
N GLN A 28 5.27 0.41 1.97
CA GLN A 28 4.99 -1.01 1.76
C GLN A 28 4.87 -1.29 0.28
N ILE A 29 5.72 -2.17 -0.22
CA ILE A 29 5.82 -2.53 -1.64
C ILE A 29 5.32 -3.95 -1.81
N TRP A 30 4.63 -4.21 -2.91
CA TRP A 30 4.29 -5.56 -3.35
C TRP A 30 4.17 -5.64 -4.88
N LYS A 31 4.07 -6.86 -5.40
CA LYS A 31 3.64 -7.10 -6.79
C LYS A 31 2.17 -7.48 -6.80
N SER A 32 1.39 -6.90 -7.71
CA SER A 32 0.01 -7.34 -7.92
C SER A 32 -0.01 -8.82 -8.33
N SER A 33 -0.77 -9.67 -7.62
CA SER A 33 -0.92 -11.08 -8.02
C SER A 33 -1.90 -11.25 -9.18
N LYS A 34 -2.63 -10.20 -9.57
CA LYS A 34 -3.75 -10.29 -10.52
C LYS A 34 -3.85 -9.07 -11.43
N THR A 35 -4.31 -9.28 -12.66
CA THR A 35 -4.71 -8.22 -13.59
C THR A 35 -6.16 -7.79 -13.34
N GLY A 36 -6.43 -6.49 -13.31
CA GLY A 36 -7.77 -5.95 -13.11
C GLY A 36 -7.79 -4.50 -12.63
N ILE A 37 -8.83 -4.13 -11.90
CA ILE A 37 -8.96 -2.81 -11.28
C ILE A 37 -8.60 -2.90 -9.80
N LEU A 38 -7.58 -2.16 -9.38
CA LEU A 38 -7.22 -1.97 -7.98
C LEU A 38 -8.28 -1.08 -7.32
N LYS A 39 -9.22 -1.71 -6.64
CA LYS A 39 -10.39 -1.04 -6.04
C LYS A 39 -10.09 -0.43 -4.69
N GLN A 40 -9.30 -1.12 -3.88
CA GLN A 40 -9.06 -0.75 -2.50
C GLN A 40 -7.66 -1.13 -2.09
N VAL A 41 -7.01 -0.26 -1.34
CA VAL A 41 -5.85 -0.58 -0.51
C VAL A 41 -6.16 -0.12 0.90
N SER A 42 -5.82 -0.95 1.88
CA SER A 42 -6.15 -0.71 3.26
C SER A 42 -4.99 -1.10 4.17
N VAL A 43 -4.86 -0.39 5.29
CA VAL A 43 -3.84 -0.66 6.32
C VAL A 43 -4.44 -0.49 7.70
N ASN A 44 -3.96 -1.29 8.65
CA ASN A 44 -4.35 -1.15 10.05
C ASN A 44 -3.57 -0.05 10.76
N ILE A 45 -4.28 0.99 11.21
CA ILE A 45 -3.74 2.15 11.91
C ILE A 45 -4.49 2.35 13.23
N ALA A 46 -3.76 2.72 14.28
CA ALA A 46 -4.31 3.28 15.50
C ALA A 46 -3.89 4.75 15.64
N ALA A 47 -4.78 5.56 16.17
CA ALA A 47 -4.62 6.99 16.40
C ALA A 47 -5.04 7.35 17.82
N SER A 48 -4.57 8.48 18.30
CA SER A 48 -4.89 9.04 19.61
C SER A 48 -5.21 10.52 19.44
N VAL A 49 -4.32 11.41 19.88
CA VAL A 49 -4.53 12.86 19.95
C VAL A 49 -3.95 13.63 18.77
N GLN A 50 -3.65 12.96 17.64
CA GLN A 50 -3.04 13.64 16.49
C GLN A 50 -3.92 14.79 15.99
N THR A 51 -3.26 15.88 15.64
CA THR A 51 -3.80 17.12 15.09
C THR A 51 -3.49 17.29 13.59
N VAL A 52 -2.43 16.66 13.11
CA VAL A 52 -2.04 16.60 11.70
C VAL A 52 -2.55 15.29 11.10
N PRO A 53 -3.26 15.32 9.95
CA PRO A 53 -3.79 14.12 9.33
C PRO A 53 -2.69 13.15 8.88
N LEU A 54 -2.99 11.85 8.97
CA LEU A 54 -2.20 10.82 8.30
C LEU A 54 -2.45 10.89 6.80
N THR A 55 -1.39 10.84 5.99
CA THR A 55 -1.46 10.73 4.53
C THR A 55 -1.17 9.31 4.10
N LEU A 56 -2.07 8.73 3.29
CA LEU A 56 -1.86 7.47 2.58
C LEU A 56 -1.81 7.73 1.08
N ASP A 57 -0.76 7.27 0.42
CA ASP A 57 -0.66 7.29 -1.05
C ASP A 57 -0.53 5.87 -1.58
N VAL A 58 -1.26 5.57 -2.65
CA VAL A 58 -1.03 4.35 -3.45
C VAL A 58 -0.42 4.75 -4.77
N PHE A 59 0.65 4.08 -5.15
CA PHE A 59 1.40 4.38 -6.36
C PHE A 59 1.84 3.11 -7.09
N LYS A 60 2.12 3.26 -8.38
CA LYS A 60 2.65 2.21 -9.26
C LYS A 60 4.01 2.64 -9.80
N PHE A 61 4.92 1.70 -9.98
CA PHE A 61 6.27 2.00 -10.48
C PHE A 61 6.85 0.83 -11.29
N SER A 62 7.99 1.04 -11.94
CA SER A 62 8.56 0.06 -12.88
C SER A 62 9.59 -0.88 -12.26
N SER A 63 10.35 -0.43 -11.27
CA SER A 63 11.33 -1.24 -10.55
C SER A 63 11.64 -0.70 -9.15
N ILE A 64 12.14 -1.54 -8.24
CA ILE A 64 12.59 -1.08 -6.92
C ILE A 64 13.64 0.05 -7.05
N GLN A 65 14.47 -0.01 -8.10
CA GLN A 65 15.48 1.01 -8.38
C GLN A 65 14.87 2.37 -8.75
N ASP A 66 13.74 2.37 -9.49
CA ASP A 66 13.00 3.58 -9.83
C ASP A 66 12.39 4.23 -8.60
N LEU A 67 11.96 3.42 -7.64
CA LEU A 67 11.55 3.92 -6.34
C LEU A 67 12.76 4.58 -5.69
N VAL A 68 13.85 3.89 -5.38
CA VAL A 68 15.02 4.45 -4.63
C VAL A 68 15.95 5.40 -5.42
N SER A 69 15.51 5.94 -6.57
CA SER A 69 16.30 6.90 -7.35
C SER A 69 16.11 8.35 -6.86
N SER A 70 17.00 9.28 -7.26
CA SER A 70 16.98 10.69 -6.79
C SER A 70 15.73 11.46 -7.23
N ALA A 71 15.03 10.98 -8.25
CA ALA A 71 13.69 11.43 -8.60
C ALA A 71 12.71 10.29 -8.34
N TYR A 72 11.64 10.54 -7.60
CA TYR A 72 10.58 9.56 -7.43
C TYR A 72 9.96 9.21 -8.79
N LYS A 73 10.24 8.01 -9.29
CA LYS A 73 9.73 7.52 -10.58
C LYS A 73 8.57 6.56 -10.35
N TYR A 74 7.46 7.11 -9.87
CA TYR A 74 6.21 6.40 -9.72
C TYR A 74 5.04 7.22 -10.24
N THR A 75 3.97 6.54 -10.60
CA THR A 75 2.67 7.13 -10.92
C THR A 75 1.80 7.04 -9.67
N LEU A 76 1.43 8.19 -9.11
CA LEU A 76 0.45 8.25 -8.03
C LEU A 76 -0.92 7.78 -8.56
N LEU A 77 -1.52 6.81 -7.89
CA LEU A 77 -2.84 6.26 -8.24
C LEU A 77 -3.95 6.86 -7.38
N ALA A 78 -3.69 7.09 -6.09
CA ALA A 78 -4.61 7.79 -5.19
C ALA A 78 -3.91 8.29 -3.93
N THR A 79 -4.51 9.30 -3.32
CA THR A 79 -4.16 9.85 -2.01
C THR A 79 -5.40 9.90 -1.13
N ALA A 80 -5.24 9.64 0.16
CA ALA A 80 -6.28 9.84 1.17
C ALA A 80 -5.68 10.44 2.44
N LEU A 81 -6.45 11.29 3.11
CA LEU A 81 -6.10 11.92 4.37
C LEU A 81 -7.01 11.39 5.48
N PHE A 82 -6.42 10.99 6.60
CA PHE A 82 -7.15 10.47 7.76
C PHE A 82 -6.86 11.32 8.99
N ASN A 83 -7.87 12.07 9.42
CA ASN A 83 -7.84 12.74 10.72
C ASN A 83 -7.90 11.70 11.84
N SER A 84 -7.35 11.99 13.02
CA SER A 84 -7.47 11.14 14.21
C SER A 84 -8.93 10.77 14.53
N THR A 85 -9.86 11.70 14.30
CA THR A 85 -11.32 11.50 14.47
C THR A 85 -11.94 10.48 13.52
N SER A 86 -11.28 10.17 12.39
CA SER A 86 -11.70 9.12 11.45
C SER A 86 -11.10 7.75 11.76
N LEU A 87 -10.21 7.69 12.75
CA LEU A 87 -9.50 6.51 13.21
C LEU A 87 -9.89 6.20 14.67
N SER A 88 -9.22 5.23 15.29
CA SER A 88 -9.52 4.79 16.65
C SER A 88 -8.26 4.55 17.46
N TYR A 89 -8.39 4.59 18.80
CA TYR A 89 -7.36 4.18 19.75
C TYR A 89 -6.97 2.70 19.65
N VAL A 90 -7.82 1.89 19.02
CA VAL A 90 -7.49 0.52 18.62
C VAL A 90 -7.21 0.45 17.12
N PHE A 91 -6.41 -0.53 16.69
CA PHE A 91 -6.10 -0.72 15.29
C PHE A 91 -7.36 -0.94 14.45
N ASN A 92 -7.71 0.05 13.64
CA ASN A 92 -8.80 0.00 12.68
C ASN A 92 -8.26 0.15 11.26
N THR A 93 -9.11 -0.06 10.27
CA THR A 93 -8.73 -0.07 8.86
C THR A 93 -8.86 1.33 8.26
N ALA A 94 -7.74 1.92 7.85
CA ALA A 94 -7.71 3.08 6.96
C ALA A 94 -7.71 2.58 5.51
N SER A 95 -8.64 3.06 4.67
CA SER A 95 -8.83 2.55 3.30
C SER A 95 -8.89 3.66 2.27
N LEU A 96 -8.18 3.49 1.17
CA LEU A 96 -8.27 4.35 -0.01
C LEU A 96 -8.63 3.56 -1.26
N TYR A 97 -9.17 4.25 -2.26
CA TYR A 97 -9.83 3.64 -3.42
C TYR A 97 -9.22 4.13 -4.75
N PRO A 98 -8.12 3.52 -5.22
CA PRO A 98 -7.40 3.97 -6.41
C PRO A 98 -8.23 3.93 -7.70
N ASN A 99 -9.10 2.92 -7.85
CA ASN A 99 -9.86 2.67 -9.07
C ASN A 99 -8.98 2.66 -10.34
N ALA A 100 -7.77 2.13 -10.23
CA ALA A 100 -6.77 2.14 -11.28
C ALA A 100 -6.57 0.75 -11.88
N THR A 101 -6.31 0.68 -13.19
CA THR A 101 -5.97 -0.58 -13.86
C THR A 101 -4.56 -1.02 -13.47
N VAL A 102 -4.45 -2.29 -13.07
CA VAL A 102 -3.18 -2.95 -12.74
C VAL A 102 -3.08 -4.27 -13.49
N SER A 103 -1.87 -4.67 -13.82
CA SER A 103 -1.53 -5.97 -14.39
C SER A 103 -0.86 -6.84 -13.35
N GLN A 104 -1.04 -8.15 -13.46
CA GLN A 104 -0.28 -9.10 -12.67
C GLN A 104 1.23 -8.84 -12.85
N GLY A 105 1.96 -8.77 -11.74
CA GLY A 105 3.39 -8.49 -11.71
C GLY A 105 3.76 -7.01 -11.62
N ASP A 106 2.80 -6.08 -11.77
CA ASP A 106 3.04 -4.66 -11.54
C ASP A 106 3.57 -4.41 -10.14
N TYR A 107 4.60 -3.57 -10.02
CA TYR A 107 5.04 -3.07 -8.73
C TYR A 107 4.09 -1.97 -8.22
N LEU A 108 3.56 -2.20 -7.04
CA LEU A 108 2.66 -1.30 -6.31
C LEU A 108 3.28 -0.92 -4.97
N GLY A 109 2.93 0.26 -4.50
CA GLY A 109 3.35 0.75 -3.20
C GLY A 109 2.23 1.47 -2.46
N LEU A 110 2.30 1.38 -1.13
CA LEU A 110 1.52 2.15 -0.17
C LEU A 110 2.49 2.99 0.66
N SER A 111 2.41 4.30 0.51
CA SER A 111 3.09 5.27 1.36
C SER A 111 2.22 5.57 2.59
N ILE A 112 2.85 5.67 3.76
CA ILE A 112 2.21 6.09 5.01
C ILE A 112 3.08 7.18 5.61
N ALA A 113 2.53 8.39 5.70
CA ALA A 113 3.23 9.55 6.24
C ALA A 113 2.37 10.26 7.28
N GLY A 114 2.97 10.59 8.42
CA GLY A 114 2.40 11.47 9.43
C GLY A 114 3.47 12.42 9.93
N SER A 115 3.07 13.59 10.40
CA SER A 115 4.01 14.60 10.91
C SER A 115 3.39 15.30 12.12
N ASP A 116 3.09 14.51 13.14
CA ASP A 116 2.52 14.99 14.39
C ASP A 116 3.44 14.64 15.57
N PHE A 117 3.32 15.37 16.68
CA PHE A 117 4.05 15.08 17.92
C PHE A 117 3.64 13.73 18.53
N ALA A 118 2.37 13.34 18.41
CA ALA A 118 1.94 12.01 18.79
C ALA A 118 1.98 11.06 17.58
N PRO A 119 2.71 9.93 17.61
CA PRO A 119 2.80 9.04 16.45
C PRO A 119 1.48 8.31 16.19
N TYR A 120 1.09 8.21 14.92
CA TYR A 120 0.20 7.14 14.48
C TYR A 120 0.91 5.79 14.64
N CYS A 121 0.17 4.77 15.03
CA CYS A 121 0.71 3.41 15.15
C CYS A 121 0.18 2.52 14.02
N TYR A 122 0.98 1.56 13.61
CA TYR A 122 0.64 0.55 12.62
C TYR A 122 1.06 -0.84 13.12
N LEU A 123 0.65 -1.89 12.38
CA LEU A 123 1.01 -3.26 12.69
C LEU A 123 2.07 -3.76 11.71
N GLU A 124 3.20 -4.23 12.25
CA GLU A 124 4.23 -4.95 11.49
C GLU A 124 4.12 -6.45 11.70
N TYR A 125 4.60 -7.23 10.73
CA TYR A 125 4.82 -8.65 10.90
C TYR A 125 6.12 -9.09 10.24
N SER A 126 6.63 -10.27 10.63
CA SER A 126 7.81 -10.85 10.00
C SER A 126 7.47 -11.46 8.65
N VAL A 127 8.18 -11.03 7.62
CA VAL A 127 8.08 -11.55 6.25
C VAL A 127 9.24 -12.51 6.01
N ALA A 128 8.96 -13.79 5.88
CA ALA A 128 9.95 -14.81 5.56
C ALA A 128 10.15 -14.87 4.04
N GLY A 129 11.01 -14.02 3.48
CA GLY A 129 11.40 -14.03 2.06
C GLY A 129 10.24 -13.97 1.06
N GLY A 130 10.01 -12.84 0.38
CA GLY A 130 8.89 -12.75 -0.55
C GLY A 130 8.82 -11.46 -1.35
N ASN A 131 7.74 -11.33 -2.12
CA ASN A 131 7.46 -10.17 -2.99
C ASN A 131 7.07 -8.89 -2.24
N GLN A 132 7.18 -8.88 -0.90
CA GLN A 132 6.82 -7.74 -0.06
C GLN A 132 8.05 -7.14 0.58
N ILE A 133 8.17 -5.82 0.48
CA ILE A 133 9.31 -5.06 1.01
C ILE A 133 8.74 -3.88 1.78
N LEU A 134 9.15 -3.71 3.03
CA LEU A 134 8.89 -2.51 3.80
C LEU A 134 10.14 -1.63 3.79
N LEU A 135 10.00 -0.41 3.28
CA LEU A 135 11.03 0.61 3.33
C LEU A 135 10.62 1.73 4.30
N GLN A 136 11.60 2.44 4.85
CA GLN A 136 11.40 3.63 5.66
C GLN A 136 12.26 4.78 5.16
N GLN A 137 11.77 6.01 5.28
CA GLN A 137 12.48 7.24 4.95
C GLN A 137 12.35 8.23 6.11
N GLY A 138 13.45 8.82 6.58
CA GLY A 138 13.43 9.76 7.69
C GLY A 138 12.82 11.12 7.32
N SER A 139 12.29 11.81 8.32
CA SER A 139 11.74 13.17 8.17
C SER A 139 12.78 14.17 7.61
N GLY A 140 12.32 15.11 6.77
CA GLY A 140 13.16 16.14 6.13
C GLY A 140 14.04 15.65 4.97
N GLN A 141 13.96 14.37 4.62
CA GLN A 141 14.68 13.82 3.48
C GLN A 141 13.80 13.95 2.23
N ASN A 142 14.05 14.96 1.40
CA ASN A 142 13.22 15.25 0.22
C ASN A 142 13.54 14.37 -1.01
N SER A 143 14.58 13.53 -0.90
CA SER A 143 14.97 12.59 -1.95
C SER A 143 15.32 11.27 -1.31
N LEU A 144 15.06 10.17 -2.03
CA LEU A 144 15.50 8.83 -1.66
C LEU A 144 17.02 8.64 -1.90
N ARG A 145 17.81 9.72 -1.97
CA ARG A 145 19.28 9.73 -2.01
C ARG A 145 19.98 10.76 -1.11
N GLY A 146 19.28 11.38 -0.15
CA GLY A 146 19.84 12.42 0.70
C GLY A 146 20.29 13.65 -0.13
N LEU A 147 21.02 14.57 0.49
CA LEU A 147 21.44 15.83 -0.15
C LEU A 147 22.53 15.69 -1.23
N THR A 148 23.21 14.53 -1.33
CA THR A 148 24.47 14.38 -2.09
C THR A 148 24.50 13.17 -3.04
N GLU A 149 23.35 12.57 -3.39
CA GLU A 149 23.20 11.46 -4.36
C GLU A 149 23.94 10.14 -4.06
N SER A 150 24.76 10.10 -3.00
CA SER A 150 25.72 9.05 -2.70
C SER A 150 25.23 7.98 -1.71
N ALA A 151 24.13 8.23 -0.99
CA ALA A 151 23.53 7.25 -0.06
C ALA A 151 21.99 7.35 -0.08
N SER A 152 21.30 6.23 -0.29
CA SER A 152 19.84 6.16 -0.10
C SER A 152 19.51 6.41 1.37
N PRO A 153 18.73 7.43 1.73
CA PRO A 153 18.24 7.64 3.07
C PRO A 153 17.00 6.79 3.34
N VAL A 154 16.67 5.91 2.39
CA VAL A 154 15.66 4.88 2.53
C VAL A 154 16.31 3.57 2.85
N TYR A 155 15.82 3.01 3.96
CA TYR A 155 16.33 1.79 4.53
C TYR A 155 15.25 0.73 4.46
N ALA A 156 15.64 -0.48 4.07
CA ALA A 156 14.75 -1.62 4.18
C ALA A 156 14.60 -2.00 5.65
N ARG A 157 13.36 -2.15 6.11
CA ARG A 157 13.06 -2.87 7.36
C ARG A 157 13.18 -4.36 7.06
N ILE A 158 14.40 -4.88 7.16
CA ILE A 158 14.75 -6.23 6.72
C ILE A 158 13.81 -7.25 7.37
N GLY A 159 13.12 -8.04 6.53
CA GLY A 159 12.21 -9.09 6.98
C GLY A 159 10.91 -8.58 7.61
N LYS A 160 10.50 -7.34 7.34
CA LYS A 160 9.25 -6.75 7.85
C LYS A 160 8.27 -6.39 6.73
N GLY A 161 6.99 -6.39 7.09
CA GLY A 161 5.87 -5.95 6.27
C GLY A 161 4.77 -5.35 7.14
N LEU A 162 3.94 -4.49 6.55
CA LEU A 162 2.77 -3.89 7.20
C LEU A 162 1.58 -4.86 7.18
N LYS A 163 0.68 -4.74 8.16
CA LYS A 163 -0.65 -5.33 8.04
C LYS A 163 -1.50 -4.51 7.07
N PHE A 164 -1.37 -4.81 5.79
CA PHE A 164 -2.13 -4.20 4.71
C PHE A 164 -2.88 -5.26 3.90
N PHE A 165 -3.86 -4.82 3.12
CA PHE A 165 -4.48 -5.64 2.09
C PHE A 165 -4.92 -4.78 0.91
N ALA A 166 -4.96 -5.40 -0.26
CA ALA A 166 -5.40 -4.79 -1.50
C ALA A 166 -6.43 -5.68 -2.20
N VAL A 167 -7.41 -5.06 -2.86
CA VAL A 167 -8.49 -5.75 -3.58
C VAL A 167 -8.37 -5.40 -5.06
N VAL A 168 -8.20 -6.44 -5.89
CA VAL A 168 -8.18 -6.34 -7.35
C VAL A 168 -9.34 -7.14 -7.94
N GLU A 169 -10.30 -6.41 -8.50
CA GLU A 169 -11.42 -7.01 -9.24
C GLU A 169 -10.96 -7.32 -10.67
N GLY A 170 -11.27 -8.52 -11.17
CA GLY A 170 -10.86 -8.89 -12.53
C GLY A 170 -11.56 -8.00 -13.58
N SER A 171 -10.90 -7.75 -14.72
CA SER A 171 -11.63 -7.13 -15.85
C SER A 171 -12.73 -8.10 -16.30
N GLN A 172 -13.94 -7.60 -16.52
CA GLN A 172 -15.01 -8.37 -17.16
C GLN A 172 -14.72 -8.53 -18.67
N ASP A 173 -13.57 -9.06 -19.05
CA ASP A 173 -13.33 -9.49 -20.44
C ASP A 173 -13.74 -10.96 -20.56
N GLY A 174 -15.04 -11.23 -20.78
CA GLY A 174 -15.46 -12.60 -21.05
C GLY A 174 -16.95 -12.98 -20.99
N ILE A 175 -17.87 -12.09 -20.64
CA ILE A 175 -19.32 -12.39 -20.75
C ILE A 175 -19.92 -11.59 -21.91
N ILE A 176 -19.44 -11.84 -23.13
CA ILE A 176 -20.20 -11.56 -24.35
C ILE A 176 -20.99 -12.82 -24.66
N GLY A 177 -22.32 -12.66 -24.74
CA GLY A 177 -23.29 -13.74 -24.68
C GLY A 177 -23.07 -14.87 -25.69
N LYS A 178 -23.08 -16.11 -25.17
CA LYS A 178 -23.51 -17.26 -25.97
C LYS A 178 -25.00 -17.09 -26.26
N ASN A 179 -25.31 -16.58 -27.44
CA ASN A 179 -26.63 -16.64 -28.04
C ASN A 179 -26.96 -18.13 -28.30
N PRO A 180 -27.92 -18.76 -27.62
CA PRO A 180 -28.33 -20.12 -28.00
C PRO A 180 -29.03 -20.03 -29.35
N GLY A 181 -28.44 -20.69 -30.35
CA GLY A 181 -28.88 -20.66 -31.74
C GLY A 181 -30.38 -20.92 -31.91
N LYS A 182 -31.02 -20.06 -32.70
CA LYS A 182 -32.29 -20.34 -33.38
C LYS A 182 -32.18 -21.69 -34.12
N HIS A 183 -32.95 -22.67 -33.68
CA HIS A 183 -33.34 -23.78 -34.57
C HIS A 183 -34.46 -23.29 -35.48
N VAL A 184 -34.10 -22.94 -36.72
CA VAL A 184 -35.06 -22.92 -37.83
C VAL A 184 -35.17 -24.36 -38.31
N LYS A 185 -36.33 -24.98 -38.09
CA LYS A 185 -36.70 -26.21 -38.81
C LYS A 185 -37.31 -25.80 -40.15
N ALA A 186 -36.79 -26.39 -41.21
CA ALA A 186 -37.44 -26.47 -42.51
C ALA A 186 -38.64 -27.42 -42.46
#